data_AF-A0A8J6N223-F1
#
_entry.id   AF-A0A8J6N223-F1
#
_cell.length_a   1.000
_cell.length_b   1.000
_cell.length_c   1.000
_cell.angle_alpha   90.00
_cell.angle_beta   90.00
_cell.angle_gamma   90.00
#
_symmetry.space_group_name_H-M   'P 1'
#
loop_
_entity.id
_entity.type
_entity.pdbx_description
1 polymer ?
#
loop_
_entity_poly.entity_id
_entity_poly.type
_entity_poly.pdbx_seq_one_letter_code
_entity_poly.pdbx_strand_id
1 'polypeptide(L)'
;MPIEDYYSKSESANVTFGPKQLRFSAALVKKYDLSNYKHARIGIDSELRRIYFAFQESGGPGIAKFWGRAEKKSGSKNIAMGSIYSDYDWLAPMQKEKDPAKRQFELEVIDPLDTEIYPKYKYFVTVGYAWAPDRNFHDESNYPEEPGVYRLKKDGEVVRIGETNNLSRRLKDHLKDFHGEVDTFDFEIVANDEERKAEQKRLFETFRANVGRLPKLNPQAS
;
A
#
# COMPACT_ATOMS: atom_id res chain seq x y z
N MET A 1 -23.72 -28.77 21.06
CA MET A 1 -24.21 -27.44 20.63
C MET A 1 -23.39 -27.02 19.43
N PRO A 2 -23.99 -26.68 18.29
CA PRO A 2 -23.24 -25.98 17.25
C PRO A 2 -22.80 -24.62 17.80
N ILE A 3 -21.52 -24.31 17.66
CA ILE A 3 -20.99 -22.97 17.94
C ILE A 3 -21.53 -22.08 16.82
N GLU A 4 -22.40 -21.12 17.15
CA GLU A 4 -22.80 -20.08 16.21
C GLU A 4 -21.68 -19.05 16.16
N ASP A 5 -21.01 -18.96 15.01
CA ASP A 5 -20.03 -17.91 14.75
C ASP A 5 -20.72 -16.55 14.74
N TYR A 6 -20.47 -15.75 15.77
CA TYR A 6 -20.95 -14.38 15.85
C TYR A 6 -20.04 -13.48 15.01
N TYR A 7 -20.36 -13.29 13.73
CA TYR A 7 -19.73 -12.24 12.92
C TYR A 7 -20.32 -10.90 13.35
N SER A 8 -19.59 -10.16 14.20
CA SER A 8 -19.95 -8.76 14.44
C SER A 8 -19.98 -8.03 13.09
N LYS A 9 -21.01 -7.23 12.85
CA LYS A 9 -21.01 -6.25 11.75
C LYS A 9 -19.78 -5.38 11.99
N SER A 10 -18.71 -5.63 11.26
CA SER A 10 -17.39 -5.09 11.59
C SER A 10 -17.47 -3.57 11.83
N GLU A 11 -17.31 -3.15 13.09
CA GLU A 11 -17.19 -1.75 13.48
C GLU A 11 -15.88 -1.12 13.00
N SER A 12 -15.03 -1.92 12.36
CA SER A 12 -13.74 -1.51 11.87
C SER A 12 -13.87 -0.58 10.65
N ALA A 13 -13.08 0.50 10.68
CA ALA A 13 -13.00 1.53 9.66
C ALA A 13 -12.11 1.09 8.48
N ASN A 14 -12.70 0.33 7.54
CA ASN A 14 -11.93 -0.43 6.54
C ASN A 14 -12.37 -0.10 5.12
N VAL A 15 -11.43 -0.23 4.19
CA VAL A 15 -11.69 -0.41 2.77
C VAL A 15 -11.66 -1.90 2.45
N THR A 16 -12.73 -2.43 1.87
CA THR A 16 -12.84 -3.84 1.49
C THR A 16 -12.84 -4.02 -0.01
N PHE A 17 -11.92 -4.84 -0.52
CA PHE A 17 -11.89 -5.25 -1.92
C PHE A 17 -12.91 -6.35 -2.17
N GLY A 18 -13.84 -6.11 -3.07
CA GLY A 18 -14.82 -7.07 -3.54
C GLY A 18 -14.65 -7.38 -5.03
N PRO A 19 -15.33 -8.41 -5.57
CA PRO A 19 -15.08 -8.92 -6.93
C PRO A 19 -15.21 -7.90 -8.07
N LYS A 20 -15.97 -6.82 -7.87
CA LYS A 20 -16.18 -5.75 -8.86
C LYS A 20 -16.17 -4.35 -8.24
N GLN A 21 -15.83 -4.22 -6.96
CA GLN A 21 -16.02 -2.98 -6.22
C GLN A 21 -15.05 -2.84 -5.05
N LEU A 22 -14.77 -1.60 -4.67
CA LEU A 22 -14.27 -1.25 -3.35
C LEU A 22 -15.45 -0.83 -2.47
N ARG A 23 -15.48 -1.31 -1.23
CA ARG A 23 -16.46 -0.91 -0.21
C ARG A 23 -15.75 -0.15 0.91
N PHE A 24 -16.26 1.03 1.23
CA PHE A 24 -15.88 1.82 2.38
C PHE A 24 -16.87 1.54 3.50
N SER A 25 -16.41 1.02 4.64
CA SER A 25 -17.28 0.66 5.76
C SER A 25 -18.01 1.90 6.31
N ALA A 26 -19.15 1.69 6.97
CA ALA A 26 -19.91 2.78 7.58
C ALA A 26 -19.09 3.52 8.64
N ALA A 27 -18.30 2.78 9.42
CA ALA A 27 -17.39 3.31 10.41
C ALA A 27 -16.31 4.19 9.77
N LEU A 28 -15.73 3.76 8.63
CA LEU A 28 -14.78 4.58 7.86
C LEU A 28 -15.43 5.85 7.32
N VAL A 29 -16.61 5.73 6.70
CA VAL A 29 -17.36 6.86 6.16
C VAL A 29 -17.65 7.89 7.26
N LYS A 30 -17.97 7.44 8.48
CA LYS A 30 -18.14 8.33 9.63
C LYS A 30 -16.82 8.91 10.14
N LYS A 31 -15.77 8.08 10.28
CA LYS A 31 -14.44 8.46 10.81
C LYS A 31 -13.82 9.61 10.01
N TYR A 32 -13.93 9.58 8.69
CA TYR A 32 -13.33 10.58 7.80
C TYR A 32 -14.36 11.57 7.21
N ASP A 33 -15.57 11.62 7.75
CA ASP A 33 -16.71 12.42 7.24
C ASP A 33 -16.89 12.33 5.71
N LEU A 34 -16.90 11.11 5.19
CA LEU A 34 -17.07 10.88 3.75
C LEU A 34 -18.52 10.98 3.30
N SER A 35 -19.43 11.33 4.22
CA SER A 35 -20.88 11.31 4.04
C SER A 35 -21.33 12.24 2.90
N ASN A 36 -20.71 13.42 2.77
CA ASN A 36 -21.08 14.46 1.83
C ASN A 36 -20.57 14.23 0.39
N TYR A 37 -19.50 13.44 0.22
CA TYR A 37 -18.93 13.19 -1.10
C TYR A 37 -19.75 12.21 -1.93
N LYS A 38 -19.95 12.49 -3.21
CA LYS A 38 -20.71 11.60 -4.12
C LYS A 38 -19.79 10.81 -5.06
N HIS A 39 -18.52 11.17 -5.08
CA HIS A 39 -17.55 10.64 -6.02
C HIS A 39 -16.17 10.43 -5.36
N ALA A 40 -15.35 9.58 -5.98
CA ALA A 40 -13.96 9.36 -5.62
C ALA A 40 -13.10 9.32 -6.88
N ARG A 41 -12.02 10.09 -6.90
CA ARG A 41 -10.92 9.90 -7.86
C ARG A 41 -9.97 8.86 -7.30
N ILE A 42 -9.55 7.93 -8.14
CA ILE A 42 -8.65 6.85 -7.78
C ILE A 42 -7.30 7.10 -8.46
N GLY A 43 -6.22 7.05 -7.70
CA GLY A 43 -4.85 6.98 -8.21
C GLY A 43 -4.27 5.61 -7.90
N ILE A 44 -3.40 5.10 -8.77
CA ILE A 44 -2.72 3.82 -8.56
C ILE A 44 -1.22 4.05 -8.66
N ASP A 45 -0.50 3.54 -7.67
CA ASP A 45 0.96 3.45 -7.67
C ASP A 45 1.33 1.97 -7.63
N SER A 46 1.77 1.48 -8.79
CA SER A 46 2.13 0.07 -8.98
C SER A 46 3.44 -0.30 -8.29
N GLU A 47 4.31 0.67 -8.03
CA GLU A 47 5.59 0.41 -7.38
C GLU A 47 5.35 0.10 -5.90
N LEU A 48 4.62 0.99 -5.23
CA LEU A 48 4.29 0.91 -3.80
C LEU A 48 3.04 0.08 -3.51
N ARG A 49 2.34 -0.41 -4.54
CA ARG A 49 1.04 -1.10 -4.44
C ARG A 49 -0.01 -0.31 -3.65
N ARG A 50 -0.01 1.01 -3.84
CA ARG A 50 -0.93 1.94 -3.19
C ARG A 50 -2.08 2.30 -4.11
N ILE A 51 -3.27 2.38 -3.53
CA ILE A 51 -4.43 3.02 -4.16
C ILE A 51 -4.73 4.31 -3.42
N TYR A 52 -4.62 5.43 -4.13
CA TYR A 52 -4.90 6.75 -3.61
C TYR A 52 -6.35 7.17 -3.86
N PHE A 53 -6.93 7.94 -2.94
CA PHE A 53 -8.29 8.43 -3.03
C PHE A 53 -8.37 9.95 -2.82
N ALA A 54 -9.19 10.59 -3.65
CA ALA A 54 -9.66 11.95 -3.46
C ALA A 54 -11.19 11.96 -3.53
N PHE A 55 -11.85 12.29 -2.43
CA PHE A 55 -13.31 12.31 -2.36
C PHE A 55 -13.86 13.68 -2.79
N GLN A 56 -14.91 13.68 -3.60
CA GLN A 56 -15.43 14.89 -4.27
C GLN A 56 -16.97 14.90 -4.29
N GLU A 57 -17.55 16.09 -4.21
CA GLU A 57 -19.01 16.27 -4.30
C GLU A 57 -19.52 16.19 -5.74
N SER A 58 -18.80 16.81 -6.68
CA SER A 58 -19.10 16.81 -8.10
C SER A 58 -18.33 15.72 -8.85
N GLY A 59 -18.87 15.31 -9.99
CA GLY A 59 -18.24 14.35 -10.89
C GLY A 59 -17.34 15.03 -11.92
N GLY A 60 -16.66 14.23 -12.73
CA GLY A 60 -15.83 14.69 -13.86
C GLY A 60 -15.11 13.51 -14.52
N PRO A 61 -14.33 13.76 -15.58
CA PRO A 61 -13.60 12.72 -16.29
C PRO A 61 -12.69 11.90 -15.36
N GLY A 62 -12.77 10.58 -15.45
CA GLY A 62 -11.93 9.66 -14.66
C GLY A 62 -12.29 9.57 -13.17
N ILE A 63 -13.49 10.00 -12.76
CA ILE A 63 -13.93 9.96 -11.36
C ILE A 63 -15.01 8.88 -11.19
N ALA A 64 -14.83 8.00 -10.21
CA ALA A 64 -15.78 6.95 -9.89
C ALA A 64 -16.92 7.49 -9.03
N LYS A 65 -18.17 7.18 -9.39
CA LYS A 65 -19.35 7.54 -8.60
C LYS A 65 -19.54 6.57 -7.44
N PHE A 66 -19.81 7.11 -6.25
CA PHE A 66 -20.25 6.30 -5.14
C PHE A 66 -21.67 5.79 -5.37
N TRP A 67 -21.88 4.51 -5.05
CA TRP A 67 -23.20 3.91 -5.05
C TRP A 67 -23.40 3.04 -3.81
N GLY A 68 -24.65 2.92 -3.38
CA GLY A 68 -25.08 1.98 -2.35
C GLY A 68 -25.81 0.81 -2.99
N ARG A 69 -25.64 -0.41 -2.48
CA ARG A 69 -26.65 -1.45 -2.74
C ARG A 69 -27.97 -0.91 -2.20
N ALA A 70 -29.03 -1.03 -3.00
CA ALA A 70 -30.35 -0.53 -2.68
C ALA A 70 -30.84 -1.10 -1.35
N GLU A 71 -30.56 -0.39 -0.26
CA GLU A 71 -31.25 -0.44 1.03
C GLU A 71 -30.67 0.69 1.91
N LYS A 72 -31.53 1.66 2.21
CA LYS A 72 -31.27 3.02 2.73
C LYS A 72 -30.60 3.10 4.12
N LYS A 73 -29.93 2.06 4.64
CA LYS A 73 -29.57 1.98 6.07
C LYS A 73 -28.11 1.69 6.42
N SER A 74 -27.24 1.32 5.47
CA SER A 74 -25.91 0.82 5.87
C SER A 74 -24.83 1.88 6.10
N GLY A 75 -25.01 3.14 5.66
CA GLY A 75 -23.97 4.19 5.80
C GLY A 75 -22.65 3.93 5.02
N SER A 76 -22.54 2.79 4.33
CA SER A 76 -21.36 2.42 3.53
C SER A 76 -21.40 3.06 2.14
N LYS A 77 -20.23 3.20 1.52
CA LYS A 77 -20.09 3.66 0.13
C LYS A 77 -19.34 2.65 -0.70
N ASN A 78 -19.67 2.53 -1.99
CA ASN A 78 -19.00 1.61 -2.90
C ASN A 78 -18.61 2.30 -4.21
N ILE A 79 -17.48 1.92 -4.80
CA ILE A 79 -17.06 2.34 -6.15
C ILE A 79 -16.74 1.11 -6.99
N ALA A 80 -17.00 1.19 -8.29
CA ALA A 80 -16.69 0.09 -9.21
C ALA A 80 -15.16 -0.02 -9.44
N MET A 81 -14.66 -1.25 -9.52
CA MET A 81 -13.23 -1.57 -9.70
C MET A 81 -12.96 -2.48 -10.91
N GLY A 82 -13.97 -2.74 -11.74
CA GLY A 82 -13.93 -3.79 -12.76
C GLY A 82 -12.70 -3.72 -13.68
N SER A 83 -12.41 -2.56 -14.25
CA SER A 83 -11.24 -2.35 -15.12
C SER A 83 -9.93 -2.30 -14.35
N ILE A 84 -9.93 -1.79 -13.13
CA ILE A 84 -8.69 -1.68 -12.33
C ILE A 84 -8.12 -3.07 -12.02
N TYR A 85 -8.95 -4.09 -11.78
CA TYR A 85 -8.44 -5.45 -11.57
C TYR A 85 -7.78 -6.05 -12.80
N SER A 86 -8.17 -5.67 -14.02
CA SER A 86 -7.54 -6.15 -15.25
C SER A 86 -6.27 -5.37 -15.60
N ASP A 87 -6.20 -4.11 -15.19
CA ASP A 87 -5.09 -3.22 -15.54
C ASP A 87 -3.87 -3.41 -14.60
N TYR A 88 -4.07 -4.01 -13.42
CA TYR A 88 -3.04 -4.19 -12.40
C TYR A 88 -3.03 -5.62 -11.83
N ASP A 89 -2.09 -6.44 -12.29
CA ASP A 89 -1.98 -7.86 -11.92
C ASP A 89 -1.90 -8.09 -10.40
N TRP A 90 -1.25 -7.17 -9.67
CA TRP A 90 -1.12 -7.28 -8.22
C TRP A 90 -2.44 -7.05 -7.45
N LEU A 91 -3.47 -6.49 -8.10
CA LEU A 91 -4.82 -6.37 -7.57
C LEU A 91 -5.71 -7.58 -7.91
N ALA A 92 -5.38 -8.34 -8.95
CA ALA A 92 -6.17 -9.49 -9.38
C ALA A 92 -6.38 -10.56 -8.27
N PRO A 93 -5.40 -10.85 -7.38
CA PRO A 93 -5.60 -11.74 -6.24
C PRO A 93 -6.75 -11.28 -5.32
N MET A 94 -6.90 -9.97 -5.08
CA MET A 94 -7.96 -9.43 -4.22
C MET A 94 -9.36 -9.69 -4.78
N GLN A 95 -9.48 -9.81 -6.11
CA GLN A 95 -10.74 -10.16 -6.77
C GLN A 95 -11.18 -11.61 -6.46
N LYS A 96 -10.20 -12.51 -6.31
CA LYS A 96 -10.39 -13.97 -6.17
C LYS A 96 -10.30 -14.45 -4.71
N GLU A 97 -9.70 -13.65 -3.82
CA GLU A 97 -9.55 -13.97 -2.41
C GLU A 97 -10.92 -14.21 -1.76
N LYS A 98 -11.03 -15.34 -1.05
CA LYS A 98 -12.27 -15.78 -0.40
C LYS A 98 -12.33 -15.28 1.03
N ASP A 99 -11.19 -15.20 1.70
CA ASP A 99 -11.06 -14.70 3.06
C ASP A 99 -11.43 -13.19 3.10
N PRO A 100 -12.48 -12.80 3.83
CA PRO A 100 -12.84 -11.39 3.98
C PRO A 100 -11.75 -10.57 4.66
N ALA A 101 -11.01 -11.13 5.63
CA ALA A 101 -10.01 -10.40 6.39
C ALA A 101 -8.83 -9.96 5.51
N LYS A 102 -8.39 -10.84 4.61
CA LYS A 102 -7.29 -10.58 3.65
C LYS A 102 -7.62 -9.54 2.57
N ARG A 103 -8.88 -9.11 2.48
CA ARG A 103 -9.34 -8.08 1.54
C ARG A 103 -9.70 -6.77 2.23
N GLN A 104 -9.46 -6.66 3.53
CA GLN A 104 -9.75 -5.46 4.32
C GLN A 104 -8.44 -4.73 4.61
N PHE A 105 -8.43 -3.43 4.31
CA PHE A 105 -7.27 -2.56 4.49
C PHE A 105 -7.69 -1.30 5.25
N GLU A 106 -6.78 -0.77 6.06
CA GLU A 106 -6.97 0.51 6.71
C GLU A 106 -6.75 1.65 5.71
N LEU A 107 -7.60 2.66 5.78
CA LEU A 107 -7.42 3.89 5.00
C LEU A 107 -6.46 4.82 5.75
N GLU A 108 -5.31 5.04 5.16
CA GLU A 108 -4.27 5.92 5.67
C GLU A 108 -4.45 7.34 5.13
N VAL A 109 -4.04 8.33 5.92
CA VAL A 109 -4.00 9.74 5.50
C VAL A 109 -2.61 10.01 4.92
N ILE A 110 -2.55 10.67 3.77
CA ILE A 110 -1.27 11.04 3.15
C ILE A 110 -0.54 12.02 4.07
N ASP A 111 0.74 11.76 4.33
CA ASP A 111 1.61 12.68 5.05
C ASP A 111 1.66 14.02 4.30
N PRO A 112 1.52 15.19 4.97
CA PRO A 112 1.70 16.49 4.34
C PRO A 112 2.95 16.60 3.45
N LEU A 113 4.05 15.91 3.76
CA LEU A 113 5.26 15.89 2.93
C LEU A 113 5.08 15.16 1.59
N ASP A 114 4.23 14.13 1.55
CA ASP A 114 3.89 13.39 0.32
C ASP A 114 2.90 14.15 -0.59
N THR A 115 2.27 15.22 -0.07
CA THR A 115 1.27 16.00 -0.84
C THR A 115 1.87 16.79 -2.00
N GLU A 116 3.18 17.02 -2.02
CA GLU A 116 3.85 17.69 -3.14
C GLU A 116 3.83 16.84 -4.42
N ILE A 117 3.92 15.51 -4.29
CA ILE A 117 3.91 14.57 -5.42
C ILE A 117 2.48 14.36 -5.92
N TYR A 118 1.51 14.37 -5.01
CA TYR A 118 0.13 13.97 -5.28
C TYR A 118 -0.92 14.93 -4.68
N PRO A 119 -0.90 16.23 -5.03
CA PRO A 119 -1.64 17.28 -4.30
C PRO A 119 -3.17 17.13 -4.31
N LYS A 120 -3.69 16.30 -5.21
CA LYS A 120 -5.13 16.02 -5.35
C LYS A 120 -5.60 14.88 -4.43
N TYR A 121 -4.73 13.98 -4.00
CA TYR A 121 -5.09 12.84 -3.17
C TYR A 121 -4.90 13.19 -1.69
N LYS A 122 -5.72 12.61 -0.82
CA LYS A 122 -5.65 12.83 0.63
C LYS A 122 -5.54 11.55 1.44
N TYR A 123 -5.88 10.43 0.80
CA TYR A 123 -5.94 9.13 1.45
C TYR A 123 -5.32 8.08 0.56
N PHE A 124 -4.86 6.99 1.15
CA PHE A 124 -4.45 5.80 0.42
C PHE A 124 -4.76 4.53 1.20
N VAL A 125 -4.81 3.41 0.48
CA VAL A 125 -4.65 2.08 1.08
C VAL A 125 -3.45 1.43 0.43
N THR A 126 -2.69 0.71 1.23
CA THR A 126 -1.63 -0.15 0.72
C THR A 126 -2.14 -1.57 0.66
N VAL A 127 -2.06 -2.20 -0.51
CA VAL A 127 -2.72 -3.47 -0.76
C VAL A 127 -1.70 -4.59 -0.83
N GLY A 128 -1.87 -5.52 0.10
CA GLY A 128 -0.91 -6.58 0.32
C GLY A 128 0.33 -6.02 0.98
N TYR A 129 1.45 -6.13 0.27
CA TYR A 129 2.77 -5.76 0.73
C TYR A 129 2.89 -4.22 0.82
N ALA A 130 3.14 -3.70 2.03
CA ALA A 130 3.16 -2.27 2.35
C ALA A 130 4.54 -1.72 2.73
N TRP A 131 5.01 -0.79 1.91
CA TRP A 131 6.12 0.13 2.22
C TRP A 131 5.56 1.31 3.01
N ALA A 132 5.90 1.41 4.28
CA ALA A 132 5.55 2.58 5.11
C ALA A 132 6.36 3.83 4.67
N PRO A 133 6.03 5.06 5.15
CA PRO A 133 6.69 6.29 4.72
C PRO A 133 8.23 6.21 4.81
N ASP A 134 8.90 6.99 3.97
CA ASP A 134 10.36 7.08 3.95
C ASP A 134 10.86 7.50 5.34
N ARG A 135 11.55 6.56 6.00
CA ARG A 135 12.11 6.74 7.34
C ARG A 135 13.51 7.29 7.23
N ASN A 136 13.91 8.11 8.20
CA ASN A 136 15.29 8.56 8.30
C ASN A 136 16.21 7.36 8.54
N PHE A 137 17.15 7.12 7.62
CA PHE A 137 18.08 5.99 7.71
C PHE A 137 19.10 6.16 8.84
N HIS A 138 19.30 7.38 9.36
CA HIS A 138 20.17 7.61 10.50
C HIS A 138 19.47 7.42 11.86
N ASP A 139 18.16 7.17 11.86
CA ASP A 139 17.39 6.93 13.07
C ASP A 139 17.12 5.42 13.26
N GLU A 140 18.03 4.76 13.98
CA GLU A 140 17.97 3.32 14.29
C GLU A 140 16.71 2.93 15.09
N SER A 141 15.99 3.86 15.72
CA SER A 141 14.78 3.54 16.47
C SER A 141 13.63 3.06 15.58
N ASN A 142 13.70 3.35 14.27
CA ASN A 142 12.70 2.94 13.29
C ASN A 142 13.01 1.58 12.64
N TYR A 143 14.03 0.87 13.12
CA TYR A 143 14.50 -0.37 12.51
C TYR A 143 13.74 -1.59 13.03
N PRO A 144 12.91 -2.24 12.20
CA PRO A 144 12.13 -3.41 12.61
C PRO A 144 13.02 -4.64 12.80
N GLU A 145 12.70 -5.52 13.75
CA GLU A 145 13.49 -6.74 13.99
C GLU A 145 13.06 -7.93 13.10
N GLU A 146 11.94 -7.77 12.41
CA GLU A 146 11.30 -8.81 11.63
C GLU A 146 12.00 -9.08 10.28
N PRO A 147 11.77 -10.26 9.68
CA PRO A 147 12.18 -10.55 8.31
C PRO A 147 11.44 -9.66 7.31
N GLY A 148 12.12 -9.23 6.26
CA GLY A 148 11.48 -8.41 5.24
C GLY A 148 12.36 -8.02 4.06
N VAL A 149 11.78 -7.18 3.20
CA VAL A 149 12.45 -6.55 2.07
C VAL A 149 12.59 -5.07 2.39
N TYR A 150 13.69 -4.44 1.99
CA TYR A 150 13.98 -3.02 2.22
C TYR A 150 14.47 -2.35 0.95
N ARG A 151 14.24 -1.04 0.86
CA ARG A 151 14.92 -0.16 -0.10
C ARG A 151 15.63 0.95 0.64
N LEU A 152 16.86 1.25 0.21
CA LEU A 152 17.62 2.40 0.67
C LEU A 152 17.57 3.46 -0.42
N LYS A 153 17.43 4.73 -0.02
CA LYS A 153 17.30 5.86 -0.93
C LYS A 153 18.31 6.95 -0.61
N LYS A 154 18.77 7.65 -1.66
CA LYS A 154 19.61 8.85 -1.57
C LYS A 154 19.02 9.91 -2.48
N ASP A 155 18.77 11.11 -1.96
CA ASP A 155 18.18 12.21 -2.73
C ASP A 155 16.89 11.78 -3.48
N GLY A 156 16.10 10.90 -2.85
CA GLY A 156 14.87 10.32 -3.42
C GLY A 156 15.07 9.16 -4.41
N GLU A 157 16.29 8.86 -4.86
CA GLU A 157 16.57 7.72 -5.75
C GLU A 157 16.81 6.43 -4.94
N VAL A 158 16.20 5.31 -5.35
CA VAL A 158 16.52 3.98 -4.80
C VAL A 158 17.95 3.59 -5.17
N VAL A 159 18.81 3.50 -4.16
CA VAL A 159 20.23 3.15 -4.30
C VAL A 159 20.54 1.71 -3.95
N ARG A 160 19.65 1.05 -3.18
CA ARG A 160 19.77 -0.36 -2.83
C ARG A 160 18.40 -1.00 -2.66
N ILE A 161 18.27 -2.24 -3.11
CA ILE A 161 17.14 -3.14 -2.81
C ILE A 161 17.69 -4.41 -2.17
N GLY A 162 17.12 -4.86 -1.05
CA GLY A 162 17.59 -6.06 -0.39
C GLY A 162 16.50 -6.79 0.39
N GLU A 163 16.72 -8.07 0.65
CA GLU A 163 15.94 -8.85 1.61
C GLU A 163 16.81 -9.27 2.80
N THR A 164 16.16 -9.62 3.91
CA THR A 164 16.83 -10.18 5.07
C THR A 164 15.87 -10.89 6.01
N ASN A 165 16.41 -11.76 6.84
CA ASN A 165 15.71 -12.39 7.96
C ASN A 165 15.65 -11.52 9.22
N ASN A 166 16.37 -10.39 9.26
CA ASN A 166 16.33 -9.44 10.36
C ASN A 166 16.71 -8.05 9.83
N LEU A 167 15.69 -7.22 9.63
CA LEU A 167 15.84 -5.88 9.07
C LEU A 167 16.75 -5.01 9.94
N SER A 168 16.58 -5.02 11.26
CA SER A 168 17.34 -4.17 12.20
C SER A 168 18.83 -4.43 12.11
N ARG A 169 19.25 -5.69 12.17
CA ARG A 169 20.66 -6.07 12.01
C ARG A 169 21.19 -5.62 10.64
N ARG A 170 20.45 -5.91 9.56
CA ARG A 170 20.92 -5.61 8.21
C ARG A 170 21.03 -4.10 7.93
N LEU A 171 20.08 -3.31 8.42
CA LEU A 171 20.08 -1.85 8.27
C LEU A 171 21.21 -1.22 9.09
N LYS A 172 21.53 -1.76 10.29
CA LYS A 172 22.70 -1.33 11.08
C LYS A 172 24.02 -1.66 10.40
N ASP A 173 24.12 -2.80 9.74
CA ASP A 173 25.30 -3.16 8.95
C ASP A 173 25.47 -2.16 7.79
N HIS A 174 24.40 -1.88 7.05
CA HIS A 174 24.42 -0.88 5.98
C HIS A 174 24.70 0.54 6.45
N LEU A 175 24.27 0.91 7.66
CA LEU A 175 24.56 2.22 8.24
C LEU A 175 26.07 2.41 8.45
N LYS A 176 26.80 1.31 8.76
CA LYS A 176 28.27 1.32 8.85
C LYS A 176 28.93 1.34 7.48
N ASP A 177 28.40 0.56 6.54
CA ASP A 177 29.01 0.35 5.22
C ASP A 177 28.77 1.51 4.24
N PHE A 178 27.60 2.14 4.31
CA PHE A 178 27.11 3.14 3.32
C PHE A 178 26.88 4.52 3.95
N HIS A 179 27.62 4.85 5.01
CA HIS A 179 27.45 6.11 5.72
C HIS A 179 27.57 7.32 4.77
N GLY A 180 26.48 8.08 4.63
CA GLY A 180 26.39 9.25 3.75
C GLY A 180 25.88 8.97 2.33
N GLU A 181 25.77 7.69 1.93
CA GLU A 181 25.25 7.27 0.62
C GLU A 181 23.75 6.93 0.65
N VAL A 182 23.10 7.07 1.82
CA VAL A 182 21.69 6.78 2.06
C VAL A 182 21.14 7.83 3.02
N ASP A 183 19.99 8.42 2.68
CA ASP A 183 19.26 9.39 3.51
C ASP A 183 18.05 8.75 4.18
N THR A 184 17.30 7.95 3.41
CA THR A 184 16.06 7.35 3.86
C THR A 184 15.97 5.88 3.49
N PHE A 185 15.08 5.18 4.16
CA PHE A 185 14.74 3.80 3.84
C PHE A 185 13.25 3.53 4.00
N ASP A 186 12.80 2.53 3.27
CA ASP A 186 11.50 1.92 3.46
C ASP A 186 11.65 0.40 3.55
N PHE A 187 10.68 -0.26 4.17
CA PHE A 187 10.66 -1.70 4.34
C PHE A 187 9.26 -2.28 4.29
N GLU A 188 9.25 -3.59 4.15
CA GLU A 188 8.12 -4.48 4.00
C GLU A 188 8.37 -5.72 4.89
N ILE A 189 7.50 -6.01 5.86
CA ILE A 189 7.63 -7.25 6.65
C ILE A 189 7.09 -8.43 5.85
N VAL A 190 7.97 -9.39 5.57
CA VAL A 190 7.62 -10.62 4.83
C VAL A 190 8.29 -11.80 5.55
N ALA A 191 7.50 -12.55 6.30
CA ALA A 191 8.00 -13.64 7.13
C ALA A 191 8.51 -14.83 6.30
N ASN A 192 7.86 -15.14 5.18
CA ASN A 192 8.22 -16.27 4.33
C ASN A 192 9.44 -15.94 3.43
N ASP A 193 10.38 -16.87 3.35
CA ASP A 193 11.64 -16.69 2.60
C ASP A 193 11.47 -16.66 1.08
N GLU A 194 10.61 -17.53 0.55
CA GLU A 194 10.33 -17.58 -0.89
C GLU A 194 9.60 -16.32 -1.34
N GLU A 195 8.64 -15.85 -0.54
CA GLU A 195 7.93 -14.60 -0.78
C GLU A 195 8.86 -13.39 -0.71
N ARG A 196 9.78 -13.33 0.27
CA ARG A 196 10.82 -12.27 0.33
C ARG A 196 11.67 -12.22 -0.93
N LYS A 197 12.16 -13.38 -1.38
CA LYS A 197 12.98 -13.48 -2.59
C LYS A 197 12.20 -13.08 -3.84
N ALA A 198 10.95 -13.51 -3.95
CA ALA A 198 10.07 -13.13 -5.05
C ALA A 198 9.82 -11.62 -5.08
N GLU A 199 9.60 -11.02 -3.91
CA GLU A 199 9.35 -9.57 -3.80
C GLU A 199 10.62 -8.75 -4.10
N GLN A 200 11.79 -9.15 -3.57
CA GLN A 200 13.07 -8.53 -3.93
C GLN A 200 13.32 -8.59 -5.44
N LYS A 201 13.08 -9.75 -6.07
CA LYS A 201 13.22 -9.92 -7.52
C LYS A 201 12.28 -8.99 -8.30
N ARG A 202 11.00 -8.92 -7.89
CA ARG A 202 10.02 -8.00 -8.49
C ARG A 202 10.48 -6.55 -8.43
N LEU A 203 11.02 -6.11 -7.30
CA LEU A 203 11.53 -4.75 -7.13
C LEU A 203 12.72 -4.47 -8.04
N PHE A 204 13.65 -5.43 -8.18
CA PHE A 204 14.74 -5.29 -9.14
C PHE A 204 14.25 -5.18 -10.59
N GLU A 205 13.29 -6.02 -10.99
CA GLU A 205 12.70 -5.99 -12.33
C GLU A 205 12.00 -4.65 -12.59
N THR A 206 11.26 -4.14 -11.60
CA THR A 206 10.57 -2.85 -11.66
C THR A 206 11.57 -1.69 -11.79
N PHE A 207 12.59 -1.65 -10.92
CA PHE A 207 13.62 -0.62 -10.96
C PHE A 207 14.40 -0.65 -12.29
N ARG A 208 14.78 -1.85 -12.76
CA ARG A 208 15.49 -2.00 -14.04
C ARG A 208 14.63 -1.60 -15.23
N ALA A 209 13.34 -1.90 -15.22
CA ALA A 209 12.41 -1.48 -16.27
C ALA A 209 12.28 0.05 -16.33
N ASN A 210 12.30 0.73 -15.19
CA ASN A 210 12.12 2.18 -15.10
C ASN A 210 13.42 2.97 -15.32
N VAL A 211 14.55 2.49 -14.78
CA VAL A 211 15.83 3.23 -14.73
C VAL A 211 16.87 2.67 -15.71
N GLY A 212 16.66 1.46 -16.24
CA GLY A 212 17.56 0.81 -17.20
C GLY A 212 18.83 0.21 -16.59
N ARG A 213 18.99 0.24 -15.27
CA ARG A 213 20.14 -0.34 -14.53
C ARG A 213 19.72 -0.96 -13.20
N LEU A 214 20.67 -1.58 -12.50
CA LEU A 214 20.50 -1.97 -11.09
C LEU A 214 20.75 -0.77 -10.15
N PRO A 215 20.23 -0.80 -8.92
CA PRO A 215 20.56 0.21 -7.92
C PRO A 215 22.06 0.23 -7.64
N LYS A 216 22.63 1.42 -7.44
CA LYS A 216 24.08 1.65 -7.46
C LYS A 216 24.87 0.88 -6.38
N LEU A 217 24.24 0.64 -5.21
CA LEU A 217 24.85 -0.06 -4.08
C LEU A 217 24.50 -1.55 -4.05
N ASN A 218 23.79 -2.07 -5.04
CA ASN A 218 23.61 -3.51 -5.17
C ASN A 218 24.88 -4.12 -5.81
N PRO A 219 25.31 -5.32 -5.35
CA PRO A 219 26.43 -6.00 -5.99
C PRO A 219 26.14 -6.18 -7.48
N GLN A 220 27.06 -5.74 -8.34
CA GLN A 220 26.96 -6.09 -9.75
C GLN A 220 27.23 -7.58 -9.89
N ALA A 221 26.41 -8.27 -10.68
CA ALA A 221 26.71 -9.64 -11.05
C ALA A 221 28.05 -9.62 -11.80
N SER A 222 29.10 -10.11 -11.13
CA SER A 222 30.41 -10.39 -11.70
C SER A 222 30.32 -11.53 -12.70
#